data_AF-A0A853ZNL1-F1
#
_entry.id   AF-A0A853ZNL1-F1
#
_cell.length_a   1.000
_cell.length_b   1.000
_cell.length_c   1.000
_cell.angle_alpha   90.00
_cell.angle_beta   90.00
_cell.angle_gamma   90.00
#
_symmetry.space_group_name_H-M   'P 1'
#
loop_
_entity.id
_entity.type
_entity.pdbx_description
1 polymer ?
#
loop_
_entity_poly.entity_id
_entity_poly.type
_entity_poly.pdbx_seq_one_letter_code
_entity_poly.pdbx_strand_id
1 'polypeptide(L)'
;LVEPQAYKIRIPIPQWVRDEMVKPERVFCQGSKKWKDDYRDSITLGMAPGGIVKVWVGGACLNYKEVGRFQAEVEPLGPHRNGNGIYYRAPNPEAQAYIDQHGIPYGTW
;
A
#
# COMPACT_ATOMS: atom_id res chain seq x y z
N LEU A 1 -15.74 17.52 5.23
CA LEU A 1 -14.67 16.51 5.22
C LEU A 1 -15.34 15.14 5.33
N VAL A 2 -15.05 14.18 4.45
CA VAL A 2 -15.57 12.81 4.63
C VAL A 2 -14.78 12.17 5.76
N GLU A 3 -15.47 11.48 6.67
CA GLU A 3 -14.86 10.78 7.79
C GLU A 3 -13.77 9.79 7.30
N PRO A 4 -12.63 9.64 8.00
CA PRO A 4 -11.62 8.66 7.64
C PRO A 4 -12.22 7.25 7.56
N GLN A 5 -12.37 6.74 6.34
CA GLN A 5 -12.87 5.39 6.12
C GLN A 5 -11.73 4.39 6.20
N ALA A 6 -11.95 3.32 6.96
CA ALA A 6 -11.17 2.11 6.80
C ALA A 6 -11.73 1.29 5.65
N TYR A 7 -10.86 0.57 4.94
CA TYR A 7 -11.25 -0.28 3.84
C TYR A 7 -10.74 -1.70 4.04
N LYS A 8 -11.49 -2.66 3.49
CA LYS A 8 -11.11 -4.07 3.41
C LYS A 8 -11.12 -4.53 1.96
N ILE A 9 -10.16 -5.37 1.60
CA ILE A 9 -10.10 -5.99 0.28
C ILE A 9 -9.34 -7.31 0.33
N ARG A 10 -9.72 -8.24 -0.54
CA ARG A 10 -8.96 -9.45 -0.85
C ARG A 10 -8.41 -9.36 -2.27
N ILE A 11 -7.10 -9.34 -2.41
CA ILE A 11 -6.42 -9.28 -3.70
C ILE A 11 -5.82 -10.67 -3.98
N PRO A 12 -6.36 -11.44 -4.95
CA PRO A 12 -5.73 -12.68 -5.36
C PRO A 12 -4.45 -12.35 -6.14
N ILE A 13 -3.31 -12.92 -5.73
CA ILE A 13 -2.06 -12.81 -6.48
C ILE A 13 -2.05 -13.90 -7.57
N PRO A 14 -2.14 -13.51 -8.86
CA PRO A 14 -2.24 -14.47 -9.96
C PRO A 14 -0.91 -15.22 -10.15
N GLN A 15 -0.97 -16.37 -10.80
CA GLN A 15 0.19 -17.24 -10.94
C GLN A 15 1.36 -16.56 -11.68
N TRP A 16 1.08 -15.77 -12.73
CA TRP A 16 2.13 -15.05 -13.46
C TRP A 16 2.95 -14.11 -12.57
N VAL A 17 2.33 -13.52 -11.53
CA VAL A 17 3.05 -12.69 -10.55
C VAL A 17 4.00 -13.56 -9.76
N ARG A 18 3.53 -14.72 -9.27
CA ARG A 18 4.36 -15.67 -8.52
C ARG A 18 5.54 -16.17 -9.36
N ASP A 19 5.30 -16.48 -10.62
CA ASP A 19 6.33 -16.91 -11.57
C ASP A 19 7.35 -15.79 -11.82
N GLU A 20 6.90 -14.54 -11.90
CA GLU A 20 7.76 -13.37 -12.02
C GLU A 20 8.60 -13.12 -10.76
N MET A 21 8.03 -13.33 -9.57
CA MET A 21 8.74 -13.11 -8.29
C MET A 21 9.93 -14.06 -8.10
N VAL A 22 9.89 -15.25 -8.70
CA VAL A 22 10.96 -16.27 -8.59
C VAL A 22 11.95 -16.24 -9.76
N LYS A 23 11.74 -15.38 -10.75
CA LYS A 23 12.61 -15.27 -11.92
C LYS A 23 13.78 -14.31 -11.63
N PRO A 24 15.04 -14.77 -11.69
CA PRO A 24 16.19 -13.89 -11.55
C PRO A 24 16.35 -13.00 -12.79
N GLU A 25 16.70 -11.73 -12.58
CA GLU A 25 17.05 -10.79 -13.62
C GLU A 25 18.40 -10.11 -13.31
N ARG A 26 19.33 -10.14 -14.27
CA ARG A 26 20.61 -9.45 -14.16
C ARG A 26 20.39 -7.96 -14.38
N VAL A 27 20.61 -7.13 -13.36
CA VAL A 27 20.37 -5.69 -13.42
C VAL A 27 21.51 -4.90 -12.79
N PHE A 28 21.77 -3.70 -13.31
CA PHE A 28 22.64 -2.73 -12.64
C PHE A 28 21.84 -2.00 -11.56
N CYS A 29 22.17 -2.27 -10.30
CA CYS A 29 21.47 -1.65 -9.19
C CYS A 29 22.09 -0.30 -8.82
N GLN A 30 21.33 0.78 -9.01
CA GLN A 30 21.81 2.16 -8.75
C GLN A 30 22.20 2.39 -7.29
N GLY A 31 21.41 1.90 -6.33
CA GLY A 31 21.70 2.07 -4.90
C GLY A 31 23.03 1.45 -4.46
N SER A 32 23.39 0.31 -5.03
CA SER A 32 24.65 -0.39 -4.73
C SER A 32 25.76 -0.19 -5.78
N LYS A 33 25.49 0.55 -6.86
CA LYS A 33 26.41 0.80 -8.00
C LYS A 33 27.10 -0.45 -8.57
N LYS A 34 26.39 -1.58 -8.64
CA LYS A 34 26.94 -2.85 -9.12
C LYS A 34 25.92 -3.68 -9.91
N TRP A 35 26.42 -4.52 -10.80
CA TRP A 35 25.63 -5.57 -11.43
C TRP A 35 25.38 -6.70 -10.43
N LYS A 36 24.11 -7.07 -10.28
CA LYS A 36 23.68 -8.19 -9.44
C LYS A 36 22.50 -8.91 -10.09
N ASP A 37 22.22 -10.10 -9.62
CA ASP A 37 20.95 -10.76 -9.91
C ASP A 37 19.94 -10.26 -8.87
N ASP A 38 18.79 -9.81 -9.33
CA ASP A 38 17.70 -9.32 -8.48
C ASP A 38 16.40 -10.04 -8.85
N TYR A 39 15.42 -9.92 -7.96
CA TYR A 39 14.11 -10.54 -8.12
C TYR A 39 13.03 -9.49 -7.94
N ARG A 40 11.87 -9.67 -8.58
CA ARG A 40 10.70 -8.86 -8.29
C ARG A 40 10.00 -9.39 -7.04
N ASP A 41 10.68 -9.34 -5.90
CA ASP A 41 10.30 -9.98 -4.64
C ASP A 41 9.33 -9.16 -3.76
N SER A 42 8.92 -7.98 -4.24
CA SER A 42 8.02 -7.07 -3.51
C SER A 42 6.68 -6.90 -4.22
N ILE A 43 5.61 -6.86 -3.42
CA ILE A 43 4.26 -6.48 -3.85
C ILE A 43 3.91 -5.15 -3.18
N THR A 44 3.70 -4.12 -3.98
CA THR A 44 3.38 -2.76 -3.50
C THR A 44 1.91 -2.49 -3.70
N LEU A 45 1.24 -1.99 -2.66
CA LEU A 45 -0.17 -1.58 -2.70
C LEU A 45 -0.25 -0.06 -2.51
N GLY A 46 -0.79 0.65 -3.50
CA GLY A 46 -1.11 2.06 -3.39
C GLY A 46 -2.61 2.23 -3.17
N MET A 47 -2.99 2.81 -2.02
CA MET A 47 -4.38 3.10 -1.67
C MET A 47 -4.67 4.59 -1.86
N ALA A 48 -5.72 4.87 -2.61
CA ALA A 48 -6.26 6.21 -2.83
C ALA A 48 -7.49 6.47 -1.94
N PRO A 49 -7.85 7.74 -1.67
CA PRO A 49 -9.17 8.09 -1.17
C PRO A 49 -10.28 7.47 -2.05
N GLY A 50 -11.38 7.03 -1.42
CA GLY A 50 -12.47 6.32 -2.09
C GLY A 50 -12.23 4.82 -2.29
N GLY A 51 -11.15 4.25 -1.74
CA GLY A 51 -10.94 2.81 -1.67
C GLY A 51 -10.36 2.18 -2.93
N ILE A 52 -9.85 2.97 -3.89
CA ILE A 52 -9.14 2.42 -5.04
C ILE A 52 -7.77 1.93 -4.59
N VAL A 53 -7.45 0.67 -4.91
CA VAL A 53 -6.13 0.07 -4.64
C VAL A 53 -5.49 -0.33 -5.96
N LYS A 54 -4.29 0.19 -6.22
CA LYS A 54 -3.42 -0.29 -7.31
C LYS A 54 -2.32 -1.16 -6.76
N VAL A 55 -2.00 -2.22 -7.48
CA VAL A 55 -1.05 -3.24 -7.04
C VAL A 55 0.04 -3.41 -8.10
N TRP A 56 1.28 -3.47 -7.65
CA TRP A 56 2.44 -3.71 -8.50
C TRP A 56 3.33 -4.79 -7.91
N VAL A 57 4.01 -5.53 -8.79
CA VAL A 57 5.11 -6.42 -8.44
C VAL A 57 6.42 -5.79 -8.90
N GLY A 58 7.43 -5.74 -8.04
CA GLY A 58 8.70 -5.10 -8.34
C GLY A 58 9.81 -5.59 -7.43
N GLY A 59 10.99 -5.00 -7.56
CA GLY A 59 12.16 -5.34 -6.76
C GLY A 59 12.99 -4.10 -6.44
N ALA A 60 13.93 -4.22 -5.51
CA ALA A 60 14.76 -3.10 -5.06
C ALA A 60 15.47 -2.37 -6.21
N CYS A 61 15.88 -3.11 -7.24
CA CYS A 61 16.60 -2.57 -8.40
C CYS A 61 15.87 -2.81 -9.73
N LEU A 62 14.67 -3.40 -9.70
CA LEU A 62 13.89 -3.77 -10.88
C LEU A 62 12.64 -2.90 -11.02
N ASN A 63 12.28 -2.58 -12.27
CA ASN A 63 11.04 -1.86 -12.57
C ASN A 63 9.80 -2.64 -12.11
N TYR A 64 8.79 -1.88 -11.71
CA TYR A 64 7.48 -2.39 -11.30
C TYR A 64 6.62 -2.79 -12.51
N LYS A 65 5.85 -3.87 -12.36
CA LYS A 65 4.81 -4.30 -13.28
C LYS A 65 3.45 -4.16 -12.60
N GLU A 66 2.48 -3.54 -13.25
CA GLU A 66 1.13 -3.42 -12.71
C GLU A 66 0.47 -4.80 -12.68
N VAL A 67 -0.04 -5.18 -11.51
CA VAL A 67 -0.79 -6.41 -11.29
C VAL A 67 -2.28 -6.17 -11.51
N GLY A 68 -2.77 -5.02 -11.07
CA GLY A 68 -4.14 -4.61 -11.32
C GLY A 68 -4.59 -3.43 -10.47
N ARG A 69 -5.81 -2.97 -10.78
CA ARG A 69 -6.53 -1.94 -10.07
C ARG A 69 -7.82 -2.54 -9.53
N PHE A 70 -8.07 -2.32 -8.23
CA PHE A 70 -9.17 -2.93 -7.51
C PHE A 70 -9.95 -1.87 -6.71
N GLN A 71 -11.19 -2.20 -6.37
CA GLN A 71 -12.05 -1.40 -5.50
C GLN A 71 -12.17 -2.11 -4.15
N ALA A 72 -11.73 -1.45 -3.09
CA ALA A 72 -11.93 -1.90 -1.73
C ALA A 72 -13.31 -1.49 -1.23
N GLU A 73 -13.85 -2.29 -0.32
CA GLU A 73 -15.10 -1.99 0.38
C GLU A 73 -14.79 -1.23 1.67
N VAL A 74 -15.72 -0.38 2.11
CA VAL A 74 -15.64 0.24 3.44
C VAL A 74 -15.71 -0.87 4.49
N GLU A 75 -14.80 -0.83 5.46
CA GLU A 75 -14.83 -1.71 6.63
C GLU A 75 -15.81 -1.13 7.66
N PRO A 76 -16.98 -1.76 7.89
CA PRO A 76 -17.99 -1.24 8.79
C PRO A 76 -17.52 -1.12 10.24
N LEU A 77 -16.53 -1.91 10.66
CA LEU A 77 -15.91 -1.82 11.99
C LEU A 77 -14.87 -0.69 12.08
N GLY A 78 -14.68 0.08 11.01
CA GLY A 78 -13.66 1.10 10.94
C GLY A 78 -12.26 0.52 11.10
N PRO A 79 -11.28 1.34 11.49
CA PRO A 79 -9.90 0.89 11.66
C PRO A 79 -9.70 0.03 12.93
N HIS A 80 -10.77 -0.17 13.71
CA HIS A 80 -10.75 -0.86 15.01
C HIS A 80 -11.33 -2.29 14.94
N ARG A 81 -11.15 -3.02 13.83
CA ARG A 81 -11.73 -4.35 13.43
C ARG A 81 -12.11 -5.39 14.51
N ASN A 82 -11.70 -5.24 15.77
CA ASN A 82 -11.99 -6.09 16.91
C ASN A 82 -11.92 -5.38 18.30
N GLY A 83 -12.00 -4.05 18.38
CA GLY A 83 -12.05 -3.29 19.66
C GLY A 83 -10.76 -3.32 20.50
N ASN A 84 -9.74 -4.09 20.10
CA ASN A 84 -8.52 -4.33 20.89
C ASN A 84 -7.41 -3.28 20.67
N GLY A 85 -7.67 -2.21 19.93
CA GLY A 85 -6.72 -1.09 19.75
C GLY A 85 -5.43 -1.40 18.97
N ILE A 86 -5.25 -2.61 18.45
CA ILE A 86 -3.99 -3.06 17.81
C ILE A 86 -3.75 -2.40 16.45
N TYR A 87 -4.82 -2.00 15.73
CA TYR A 87 -4.75 -1.56 14.34
C TYR A 87 -4.92 -0.04 14.14
N TYR A 88 -5.27 0.69 15.20
CA TYR A 88 -5.40 2.14 15.16
C TYR A 88 -5.03 2.72 16.52
N ARG A 89 -4.05 3.62 16.52
CA ARG A 89 -3.73 4.46 17.66
C ARG A 89 -4.42 5.79 17.46
N ALA A 90 -5.34 6.12 18.36
CA ALA A 90 -5.96 7.44 18.36
C ALA A 90 -4.87 8.53 18.46
N PRO A 91 -5.02 9.67 17.76
CA PRO A 91 -4.13 10.81 17.93
C PRO A 91 -4.08 11.21 19.41
N ASN A 92 -2.92 11.68 19.88
CA ASN A 92 -2.87 12.38 21.16
C ASN A 92 -3.63 13.72 21.04
N PRO A 93 -3.96 14.38 22.17
CA PRO A 93 -4.75 15.61 22.14
C PRO A 93 -4.15 16.71 21.25
N GLU A 94 -2.82 16.82 21.20
CA GLU A 94 -2.11 17.82 20.38
C GLU A 94 -2.28 17.53 18.88
N ALA A 95 -2.13 16.27 18.46
CA ALA A 95 -2.34 15.88 17.07
C ALA A 95 -3.81 15.98 16.67
N GLN A 96 -4.74 15.65 17.57
CA GLN A 96 -6.17 15.83 17.30
C GLN A 96 -6.52 17.31 17.12
N ALA A 97 -6.03 18.19 17.99
CA ALA A 97 -6.25 19.63 17.86
C ALA A 97 -5.69 20.19 16.54
N TYR A 98 -4.51 19.72 16.11
CA TYR A 98 -3.95 20.08 14.81
C TYR A 98 -4.85 19.62 13.65
N ILE A 99 -5.33 18.38 13.67
CA ILE A 99 -6.23 17.84 12.65
C ILE A 99 -7.55 18.63 12.62
N ASP A 100 -8.11 18.97 13.77
CA ASP A 100 -9.35 19.73 13.85
C ASP A 100 -9.18 21.15 13.29
N GLN A 101 -8.01 21.77 13.49
CA GLN A 101 -7.70 23.12 13.00
C GLN A 101 -7.35 23.16 11.50
N HIS A 102 -6.60 22.17 11.00
CA HIS A 102 -6.03 22.21 9.65
C HIS A 102 -6.67 21.22 8.67
N GLY A 103 -7.45 20.27 9.18
CA GLY A 103 -7.94 19.13 8.42
C GLY A 103 -6.83 18.14 8.04
N ILE A 104 -7.22 17.05 7.39
CA ILE A 104 -6.29 16.15 6.71
C ILE A 104 -6.36 16.48 5.21
N PRO A 105 -5.26 16.89 4.56
CA PRO A 105 -5.29 17.20 3.13
C PRO A 105 -5.46 15.91 2.33
N TYR A 106 -6.68 15.67 1.86
CA TYR A 106 -6.97 14.60 0.90
C TYR A 106 -6.64 15.08 -0.52
N GLY A 107 -5.92 14.27 -1.30
CA GLY A 107 -5.70 14.50 -2.74
C GLY A 107 -4.36 15.12 -3.15
N THR A 108 -3.40 15.27 -2.22
CA THR A 108 -2.04 15.77 -2.52
C THR A 108 -1.01 14.65 -2.74
N TRP A 109 -1.46 13.50 -3.23
CA TRP A 109 -0.63 12.31 -3.48
C TRP A 109 -0.54 12.02 -4.97
#